data_AF-A0A1V4WYF7-F1
#
_entry.id   AF-A0A1V4WYF7-F1
#
_cell.length_a   1.000
_cell.length_b   1.000
_cell.length_c   1.000
_cell.angle_alpha   90.00
_cell.angle_beta   90.00
_cell.angle_gamma   90.00
#
_symmetry.space_group_name_H-M   'P 1'
#
loop_
_entity.id
_entity.type
_entity.pdbx_description
1 polymer ?
#
loop_
_entity_poly.entity_id
_entity_poly.type
_entity_poly.pdbx_seq_one_letter_code
_entity_poly.pdbx_strand_id
1 'polypeptide(L)'
;MRLSYPPSVKIVKVPCTGRVDTIHILEAFEGGADGVCLVGCPEGDCHYISGNIRARKRVEYARHLLDEAGIGGARLAMYNLSSADGPKFARVTREITDRVRELGPNPVKTVSGLRSQVSG
;
A
#
# COMPACT_ATOMS: atom_id res chain seq x y z
N MET A 1 3.52 -7.30 24.41
CA MET A 1 3.80 -5.90 24.04
C MET A 1 2.52 -5.28 23.48
N ARG A 2 2.08 -4.10 23.96
CA ARG A 2 0.93 -3.38 23.39
C ARG A 2 1.46 -2.20 22.57
N LEU A 3 1.42 -2.32 21.25
CA LEU A 3 1.93 -1.31 20.33
C LEU A 3 0.78 -0.58 19.66
N SER A 4 0.87 0.74 19.61
CA SER A 4 -0.07 1.59 18.86
C SER A 4 0.50 1.91 17.49
N TYR A 5 -0.37 1.94 16.48
CA TYR A 5 -0.13 2.44 15.13
C TYR A 5 -1.32 3.32 14.69
N PRO A 6 -1.20 4.12 13.62
CA PRO A 6 -2.24 5.07 13.25
C PRO A 6 -3.59 4.37 12.97
N PRO A 7 -4.71 4.88 13.50
CA PRO A 7 -6.03 4.24 13.36
C PRO A 7 -6.60 4.31 11.94
N SER A 8 -6.00 5.14 11.06
CA SER A 8 -6.33 5.21 9.63
C SER A 8 -5.91 3.97 8.84
N VAL A 9 -5.04 3.12 9.40
CA VAL A 9 -4.55 1.92 8.73
C VAL A 9 -5.62 0.82 8.76
N LYS A 10 -6.10 0.42 7.58
CA LYS A 10 -7.01 -0.72 7.40
C LYS A 10 -6.23 -1.92 6.86
N ILE A 11 -6.28 -3.05 7.56
CA ILE A 11 -5.49 -4.24 7.23
C ILE A 11 -6.36 -5.24 6.46
N VAL A 12 -5.91 -5.62 5.26
CA VAL A 12 -6.46 -6.74 4.50
C VAL A 12 -5.51 -7.93 4.62
N LYS A 13 -5.99 -9.04 5.17
CA LYS A 13 -5.18 -10.26 5.33
C LYS A 13 -5.23 -11.09 4.06
N VAL A 14 -4.07 -11.49 3.58
CA VAL A 14 -3.88 -12.43 2.48
C VAL A 14 -2.92 -13.52 2.93
N PRO A 15 -2.99 -14.74 2.36
CA PRO A 15 -2.06 -15.82 2.70
C PRO A 15 -0.59 -15.47 2.37
N CYS A 16 -0.38 -14.64 1.34
CA CYS A 16 0.95 -14.22 0.91
C CYS A 16 0.85 -12.90 0.14
N THR A 17 1.87 -12.04 0.25
CA THR A 17 1.98 -10.84 -0.60
C THR A 17 2.08 -11.18 -2.08
N GLY A 18 2.57 -12.37 -2.43
CA GLY A 18 2.59 -12.86 -3.81
C GLY A 18 1.22 -13.03 -4.46
N ARG A 19 0.14 -13.07 -3.67
CA ARG A 19 -1.25 -13.08 -4.16
C ARG A 19 -1.76 -11.68 -4.52
N VAL A 20 -1.09 -10.63 -4.04
CA VAL A 20 -1.41 -9.27 -4.43
C VAL A 20 -0.81 -9.02 -5.82
N ASP A 21 -1.70 -8.61 -6.71
CA ASP A 21 -1.38 -8.21 -8.08
C ASP A 21 -1.54 -6.70 -8.26
N THR A 22 -0.95 -6.13 -9.30
CA THR A 22 -1.01 -4.72 -9.65
C THR A 22 -2.44 -4.21 -9.70
N ILE A 23 -3.39 -4.99 -10.22
CA ILE A 23 -4.81 -4.59 -10.28
C ILE A 23 -5.39 -4.28 -8.90
N HIS A 24 -5.10 -5.11 -7.89
CA HIS A 24 -5.58 -4.89 -6.51
C HIS A 24 -5.00 -3.60 -5.90
N ILE A 25 -3.76 -3.25 -6.27
CA ILE A 25 -3.12 -2.02 -5.82
C ILE A 25 -3.81 -0.82 -6.46
N LEU A 26 -4.06 -0.88 -7.76
CA LEU A 26 -4.73 0.19 -8.51
C LEU A 26 -6.18 0.38 -8.03
N GLU A 27 -6.93 -0.70 -7.83
CA GLU A 27 -8.29 -0.67 -7.27
C GLU A 27 -8.33 -0.01 -5.89
N ALA A 28 -7.31 -0.23 -5.05
CA ALA A 28 -7.22 0.44 -3.75
C ALA A 28 -7.07 1.96 -3.89
N PHE A 29 -6.27 2.43 -4.86
CA PHE A 29 -6.15 3.86 -5.15
C PHE A 29 -7.40 4.42 -5.82
N GLU A 30 -8.04 3.67 -6.71
CA GLU A 30 -9.33 4.04 -7.31
C GLU A 30 -10.42 4.20 -6.25
N GLY A 31 -10.45 3.30 -5.26
CA GLY A 31 -11.32 3.37 -4.09
C GLY A 31 -10.97 4.48 -3.09
N GLY A 32 -9.98 5.32 -3.39
CA GLY A 32 -9.62 6.48 -2.57
C GLY A 32 -8.65 6.18 -1.42
N ALA A 33 -7.82 5.15 -1.49
CA ALA A 33 -6.70 5.03 -0.55
C ALA A 33 -5.70 6.18 -0.76
N ASP A 34 -5.28 6.85 0.32
CA ASP A 34 -4.25 7.91 0.24
C ASP A 34 -2.83 7.34 0.11
N GLY A 35 -2.66 6.10 0.56
CA GLY A 35 -1.52 5.25 0.25
C GLY A 35 -1.79 3.80 0.57
N VAL A 36 -0.95 2.94 0.01
CA VAL A 36 -1.05 1.49 0.10
C VAL A 36 0.32 0.95 0.49
N CYS A 37 0.35 -0.03 1.39
CA CYS A 37 1.59 -0.76 1.65
C CYS A 37 1.37 -2.26 1.69
N LEU A 38 2.32 -3.00 1.14
CA LEU A 38 2.37 -4.45 1.24
C LEU A 38 3.38 -4.82 2.33
N VAL A 39 2.98 -5.72 3.22
CA VAL A 39 3.85 -6.24 4.29
C VAL A 39 4.00 -7.74 4.09
N GLY A 40 5.21 -8.19 3.77
CA GLY A 40 5.51 -9.60 3.51
C GLY A 40 6.61 -10.16 4.38
N CYS A 41 6.86 -11.47 4.27
CA CYS A 41 7.99 -12.15 4.93
C CYS A 41 9.34 -11.53 4.51
N PRO A 42 10.40 -11.68 5.32
CA PRO A 42 11.77 -11.37 4.91
C PRO A 42 12.14 -12.02 3.58
N GLU A 43 12.98 -11.36 2.79
CA GLU A 43 13.51 -11.99 1.56
C GLU A 43 14.39 -13.18 1.95
N GLY A 44 14.26 -14.29 1.23
CA GLY A 44 14.87 -15.58 1.61
C GLY A 44 13.97 -16.46 2.49
N ASP A 45 13.10 -15.87 3.32
CA ASP A 45 12.23 -16.58 4.26
C ASP A 45 10.76 -16.62 3.82
N CYS A 46 10.52 -16.60 2.51
CA CYS A 46 9.16 -16.66 2.00
C CYS A 46 8.58 -18.06 2.16
N HIS A 47 7.46 -18.19 2.89
CA HIS A 47 6.75 -19.46 3.03
C HIS A 47 6.33 -20.05 1.67
N TYR A 48 6.02 -19.19 0.69
CA TYR A 48 5.66 -19.58 -0.67
C TYR A 48 6.83 -19.41 -1.66
N ILE A 49 8.06 -19.63 -1.19
CA ILE A 49 9.31 -19.68 -1.96
C ILE A 49 9.74 -18.32 -2.53
N SER A 50 8.96 -17.74 -3.44
CA SER A 50 9.29 -16.50 -4.15
C SER A 50 8.14 -15.49 -4.21
N GLY A 51 7.08 -15.70 -3.42
CA GLY A 51 5.89 -14.85 -3.43
C GLY A 51 6.18 -13.38 -3.14
N ASN A 52 6.99 -13.08 -2.12
CA ASN A 52 7.38 -11.71 -1.78
C ASN A 52 8.29 -11.07 -2.85
N ILE A 53 9.19 -11.83 -3.49
CA ILE A 53 10.05 -11.33 -4.57
C ILE A 53 9.20 -10.95 -5.80
N ARG A 54 8.20 -11.76 -6.15
CA ARG A 54 7.25 -11.43 -7.23
C ARG A 54 6.43 -10.19 -6.88
N ALA A 55 5.96 -10.10 -5.63
CA ALA A 55 5.23 -8.93 -5.15
C ALA A 55 6.06 -7.64 -5.24
N ARG A 56 7.35 -7.68 -4.89
CA ARG A 56 8.24 -6.52 -5.02
C ARG A 56 8.32 -6.01 -6.45
N LYS A 57 8.48 -6.90 -7.44
CA LYS A 57 8.49 -6.52 -8.86
C LYS A 57 7.18 -5.84 -9.28
N ARG A 58 6.03 -6.37 -8.83
CA ARG A 58 4.71 -5.77 -9.10
C ARG A 58 4.55 -4.42 -8.41
N VAL A 59 5.05 -4.27 -7.20
CA VAL A 59 5.03 -2.99 -6.48
C VAL A 59 5.83 -1.94 -7.23
N GLU A 60 7.08 -2.23 -7.62
CA GLU A 60 7.87 -1.26 -8.39
C GLU A 60 7.21 -0.91 -9.72
N TYR A 61 6.66 -1.89 -10.43
CA TYR A 61 5.89 -1.64 -11.64
C TYR A 61 4.66 -0.74 -11.38
N ALA A 62 3.89 -1.03 -10.33
CA ALA A 62 2.74 -0.22 -9.93
C ALA A 62 3.13 1.20 -9.53
N ARG A 63 4.31 1.42 -8.92
CA ARG A 63 4.80 2.77 -8.60
C ARG A 63 4.99 3.59 -9.86
N HIS A 64 5.61 3.02 -10.89
CA HIS A 64 5.76 3.70 -12.19
C HIS A 64 4.40 4.05 -12.81
N LEU A 65 3.43 3.12 -12.79
CA LEU A 65 2.08 3.40 -13.29
C LEU A 65 1.39 4.52 -12.51
N LEU A 66 1.56 4.58 -11.19
CA LEU A 66 0.98 5.63 -10.34
C LEU A 66 1.62 6.99 -10.60
N ASP A 67 2.92 7.04 -10.89
CA ASP A 67 3.62 8.26 -11.30
C ASP A 67 3.11 8.76 -12.66
N GLU A 68 3.00 7.87 -13.65
CA GLU A 68 2.45 8.20 -14.99
C GLU A 68 0.99 8.67 -14.92
N ALA A 69 0.19 8.08 -14.02
CA ALA A 69 -1.20 8.46 -13.79
C ALA A 69 -1.36 9.76 -12.97
N GLY A 70 -0.27 10.37 -12.48
CA GLY A 70 -0.31 11.58 -11.65
C GLY A 70 -0.82 11.36 -10.22
N ILE A 71 -0.95 10.11 -9.78
CA ILE A 71 -1.36 9.76 -8.40
C ILE A 71 -0.14 9.85 -7.46
N GLY A 72 1.04 9.46 -7.95
CA GLY A 72 2.31 9.48 -7.25
C GLY A 72 2.68 8.13 -6.62
N GLY A 73 3.69 7.48 -7.15
CA GLY A 73 4.25 6.20 -6.71
C GLY A 73 4.89 6.24 -5.33
N ALA A 74 5.16 7.42 -4.78
CA ALA A 74 5.57 7.61 -3.38
C ALA A 74 4.48 7.15 -2.37
N ARG A 75 3.20 7.09 -2.80
CA ARG A 75 2.07 6.61 -1.99
C ARG A 75 2.04 5.09 -1.82
N LEU A 76 2.86 4.35 -2.56
CA LEU A 76 2.95 2.89 -2.52
C LEU A 76 4.30 2.44 -1.95
N ALA A 77 4.26 1.50 -1.01
CA ALA A 77 5.47 0.93 -0.42
C ALA A 77 5.35 -0.59 -0.20
N MET A 78 6.50 -1.26 -0.13
CA MET A 78 6.58 -2.64 0.33
C MET A 78 7.58 -2.75 1.47
N TYR A 79 7.21 -3.50 2.50
CA TYR A 79 8.05 -3.78 3.66
C TYR A 79 8.14 -5.28 3.90
N ASN A 80 9.32 -5.73 4.33
CA ASN A 80 9.57 -7.12 4.68
C ASN A 80 9.85 -7.23 6.18
N LEU A 81 9.00 -8.00 6.87
CA LEU A 81 8.95 -8.16 8.33
C LEU A 81 8.82 -9.64 8.69
N SER A 82 9.53 -10.08 9.73
CA SER A 82 9.24 -11.38 10.36
C SER A 82 7.95 -11.30 11.20
N SER A 83 7.43 -12.46 11.63
CA SER A 83 6.29 -12.54 12.53
C SER A 83 6.57 -11.95 13.92
N ALA A 84 7.84 -11.84 14.32
CA ALA A 84 8.26 -11.28 15.59
C ALA A 84 8.45 -9.74 15.55
N ASP A 85 8.41 -9.12 14.37
CA ASP A 85 8.77 -7.72 14.16
C ASP A 85 7.63 -6.72 14.44
N GLY A 86 6.91 -6.91 15.55
CA GLY A 86 5.82 -6.01 15.98
C GLY A 86 6.23 -4.52 16.04
N PRO A 87 7.37 -4.15 16.66
CA PRO A 87 7.84 -2.76 16.68
C PRO A 87 8.09 -2.17 15.28
N LYS A 88 8.61 -2.99 14.36
CA LYS A 88 8.88 -2.57 12.98
C LYS A 88 7.57 -2.36 12.22
N PHE A 89 6.57 -3.22 12.42
CA PHE A 89 5.23 -3.03 11.87
C PHE A 89 4.62 -1.68 12.29
N ALA A 90 4.68 -1.35 13.58
CA ALA A 90 4.17 -0.08 14.11
C ALA A 90 4.95 1.14 13.56
N ARG A 91 6.23 0.97 13.23
CA ARG A 91 7.06 2.01 12.61
C ARG A 91 6.71 2.22 11.13
N VAL A 92 6.67 1.17 10.32
CA VAL A 92 6.44 1.29 8.86
C VAL A 92 5.03 1.79 8.55
N THR A 93 4.05 1.45 9.40
CA THR A 93 2.68 1.97 9.29
C THR A 93 2.59 3.45 9.63
N ARG A 94 3.39 3.95 10.59
CA ARG A 94 3.56 5.39 10.83
C ARG A 94 4.21 6.08 9.63
N GLU A 95 5.34 5.54 9.16
CA GLU A 95 6.10 6.11 8.04
C GLU A 95 5.23 6.33 6.80
N ILE A 96 4.46 5.33 6.38
CA ILE A 96 3.58 5.49 5.22
C ILE A 96 2.43 6.47 5.50
N THR A 97 1.92 6.50 6.74
CA THR A 97 0.85 7.42 7.13
C THR A 97 1.32 8.88 7.09
N ASP A 98 2.53 9.15 7.59
CA ASP A 98 3.09 10.50 7.61
C ASP A 98 3.47 10.94 6.20
N ARG A 99 4.04 10.03 5.39
CA ARG A 99 4.30 10.29 3.96
C ARG A 99 3.04 10.70 3.20
N VAL A 100 1.93 9.98 3.37
CA VAL A 100 0.69 10.32 2.63
C VAL A 100 0.01 11.58 3.18
N ARG A 101 0.24 11.93 4.45
CA ARG A 101 -0.20 13.22 5.01
C ARG A 101 0.55 14.38 4.36
N GLU A 102 1.86 14.26 4.20
CA GLU A 102 2.69 15.27 3.53
C GLU A 102 2.33 15.43 2.05
N LEU A 103 2.04 14.32 1.36
CA LEU A 103 1.61 14.33 -0.05
C LEU A 103 0.17 14.84 -0.25
N GLY A 104 -0.61 14.98 0.84
CA GLY A 104 -2.01 15.36 0.77
C GLY A 104 -2.93 14.25 0.21
N PRO A 105 -4.23 14.54 0.05
CA PRO A 105 -5.23 13.56 -0.34
C PRO A 105 -4.94 12.97 -1.73
N ASN A 106 -5.34 11.71 -1.93
CA ASN A 106 -5.27 11.05 -3.24
C ASN A 106 -6.01 11.88 -4.32
N PRO A 107 -5.35 12.28 -5.42
CA PRO A 107 -5.95 13.07 -6.50
C PRO A 107 -7.23 12.46 -7.11
N VAL A 108 -7.39 11.14 -7.07
CA VAL A 108 -8.58 10.44 -7.57
C VAL A 108 -9.86 10.86 -6.82
N LYS A 109 -9.75 11.18 -5.52
CA LYS A 109 -10.89 11.67 -4.71
C LYS A 109 -11.44 12.99 -5.24
N THR A 110 -10.55 13.84 -5.75
CA THR A 110 -10.92 15.15 -6.30
C THR A 110 -11.74 15.00 -7.59
N VAL A 111 -11.39 14.01 -8.42
CA VAL A 111 -12.07 13.73 -9.68
C VAL A 111 -13.40 12.98 -9.45
N SER A 112 -13.48 12.08 -8.47
CA SER A 112 -14.73 11.37 -8.17
C SER A 112 -15.80 12.30 -7.58
N GLY A 113 -15.40 13.34 -6.84
CA GLY A 113 -16.29 14.40 -6.37
C GLY A 113 -16.96 15.17 -7.52
N LEU A 114 -16.26 15.34 -8.66
CA LEU A 114 -16.85 15.93 -9.87
C LEU A 114 -17.84 14.98 -10.56
N ARG A 115 -17.60 13.67 -10.57
CA ARG A 115 -18.51 12.71 -11.22
C ARG A 115 -19.89 12.65 -10.56
N SER A 116 -19.96 12.78 -9.23
CA SER A 116 -21.22 12.89 -8.50
C SER A 116 -22.01 14.19 -8.74
N GLN A 117 -21.40 15.21 -9.36
CA GLN A 117 -22.07 16.47 -9.71
C GLN A 117 -22.57 16.54 -11.17
N VAL A 118 -22.14 15.61 -12.04
CA VAL A 118 -22.57 15.54 -13.45
C VAL A 118 -23.69 14.51 -13.67
N SER A 119 -24.06 13.77 -12.62
CA SER A 119 -25.13 12.74 -12.66
C SER A 119 -26.48 13.26 -12.14
N GLY A 120 -26.66 14.58 -12.04
CA GLY A 120 -27.87 15.26 -11.57
C GLY A 120 -28.57 16.01 -12.69
#